data_AF-A0A9D8INN8-F1
#
_entry.id   AF-A0A9D8INN8-F1
#
_cell.length_a   1.000
_cell.length_b   1.000
_cell.length_c   1.000
_cell.angle_alpha   90.00
_cell.angle_beta   90.00
_cell.angle_gamma   90.00
#
_symmetry.space_group_name_H-M   'P 1'
#
loop_
_entity.id
_entity.type
_entity.pdbx_description
1 polymer ?
#
loop_
_entity_poly.entity_id
_entity_poly.type
_entity_poly.pdbx_seq_one_letter_code
_entity_poly.pdbx_strand_id
1 'polypeptide(L)'
;MSIEDAFDLFLDALANTLGVVMFIALMVVLFAAPPERPERTRDDPPSVDPDEARQVRALLAQAAEFERMLASAPLEGDPVLRARAEALLDEMHRQREEISRALSDTAEAADEVARLSNERERARRETQSLDERRRSVEQRIAEAAATSSFVRVSRFRDDPRTPVLLLLSKGALERAVPAPNERRILPGSRTPREIRSVESARDALDSLLTGVSPATHRIEVGVWNDSFAEYKLLERQLIDRGFDLNPLPVRAGDALESGAGGVQ
;
A
#
# COMPACT_ATOMS: atom_id res chain seq x y z
N MET A 1 26.70 -66.22 -35.77
CA MET A 1 26.79 -64.90 -35.16
C MET A 1 28.25 -64.67 -34.88
N SER A 2 28.91 -63.85 -35.68
CA SER A 2 30.29 -63.45 -35.38
C SER A 2 30.27 -62.59 -34.11
N ILE A 3 31.42 -62.46 -33.44
CA ILE A 3 31.56 -61.54 -32.30
C ILE A 3 31.22 -60.10 -32.73
N GLU A 4 31.49 -59.76 -34.00
CA GLU A 4 31.13 -58.49 -34.64
C GLU A 4 29.60 -58.27 -34.67
N ASP A 5 28.81 -59.27 -35.10
CA ASP A 5 27.34 -59.17 -35.12
C ASP A 5 26.75 -58.92 -33.72
N ALA A 6 27.33 -59.54 -32.69
CA ALA A 6 26.86 -59.39 -31.33
C ALA A 6 27.25 -58.03 -30.72
N PHE A 7 28.41 -57.50 -31.12
CA PHE A 7 28.87 -56.17 -30.69
C PHE A 7 28.10 -55.05 -31.39
N ASP A 8 27.79 -55.19 -32.67
CA ASP A 8 26.94 -54.23 -33.39
C ASP A 8 25.53 -54.17 -32.81
N LEU A 9 24.94 -55.32 -32.47
CA LEU A 9 23.64 -55.37 -31.81
C LEU A 9 23.67 -54.71 -30.42
N PHE A 10 24.79 -54.85 -29.70
CA PHE A 10 25.00 -54.18 -28.42
C PHE A 10 25.13 -52.67 -28.58
N LEU A 11 25.88 -52.20 -29.59
CA LEU A 11 26.01 -50.77 -29.89
C LEU A 11 24.68 -50.14 -30.33
N ASP A 12 23.86 -50.84 -31.12
CA ASP A 12 22.53 -50.40 -31.52
C ASP A 12 21.57 -50.33 -30.33
N ALA A 13 21.61 -51.33 -29.44
CA ALA A 13 20.83 -51.30 -28.22
C ALA A 13 21.26 -50.14 -27.31
N LEU A 14 22.58 -49.91 -27.19
CA LEU A 14 23.17 -48.85 -26.38
C LEU A 14 22.79 -47.47 -26.93
N ALA A 15 22.93 -47.25 -28.24
CA ALA A 15 22.54 -46.01 -28.90
C ALA A 15 21.03 -45.72 -28.73
N ASN A 16 20.18 -46.74 -28.83
CA ASN A 16 18.75 -46.59 -28.60
C ASN A 16 18.43 -46.23 -27.14
N THR A 17 19.02 -46.93 -26.16
CA THR A 17 18.80 -46.60 -24.74
C THR A 17 19.31 -45.22 -24.38
N LEU A 18 20.48 -44.82 -24.91
CA LEU A 18 21.05 -43.50 -24.69
C LEU A 18 20.16 -42.43 -25.33
N GLY A 19 19.67 -42.67 -26.55
CA GLY A 19 18.73 -41.79 -27.23
C GLY A 19 17.44 -41.58 -26.45
N VAL A 20 16.91 -42.63 -25.82
CA VAL A 20 15.72 -42.53 -24.94
C VAL A 20 16.02 -41.72 -23.68
N VAL A 21 17.15 -41.98 -23.01
CA VAL A 21 17.56 -41.22 -21.80
C VAL A 21 17.77 -39.75 -22.13
N MET A 22 18.45 -39.46 -23.24
CA MET A 22 18.62 -38.10 -23.75
C MET A 22 17.28 -37.44 -24.07
N PHE A 23 16.39 -38.13 -24.76
CA PHE A 23 15.07 -37.60 -25.11
C PHE A 23 14.27 -37.24 -23.86
N ILE A 24 14.32 -38.07 -22.82
CA ILE A 24 13.68 -37.79 -21.53
C ILE A 24 14.34 -36.58 -20.85
N ALA A 25 15.67 -36.50 -20.82
CA ALA A 25 16.38 -35.35 -20.25
C ALA A 25 16.05 -34.04 -20.99
N LEU A 26 15.97 -34.09 -22.32
CA LEU A 26 15.57 -32.95 -23.16
C LEU A 26 14.11 -32.56 -22.93
N MET A 27 13.20 -33.53 -22.82
CA MET A 27 11.80 -33.26 -22.44
C MET A 27 11.69 -32.57 -21.10
N VAL A 28 12.44 -33.03 -20.09
CA VAL A 28 12.47 -32.40 -18.76
C VAL A 28 13.01 -30.98 -18.86
N VAL A 29 14.10 -30.73 -19.58
CA VAL A 29 14.63 -29.37 -19.77
C VAL A 29 13.64 -28.49 -20.54
N LEU A 30 12.98 -29.01 -21.58
CA LEU A 30 12.05 -28.25 -22.42
C LEU A 30 10.74 -27.91 -21.69
N PHE A 31 10.30 -28.78 -20.77
CA PHE A 31 9.11 -28.55 -19.94
C PHE A 31 9.40 -27.86 -18.60
N ALA A 32 10.64 -27.94 -18.10
CA ALA A 32 11.11 -27.18 -16.95
C ALA A 32 11.52 -25.75 -17.35
N ALA A 33 11.90 -25.52 -18.61
CA ALA A 33 12.03 -24.18 -19.14
C ALA A 33 10.67 -23.49 -19.06
N PRO A 34 10.55 -22.36 -18.34
CA PRO A 34 9.29 -21.65 -18.21
C PRO A 34 8.81 -21.31 -19.63
N PRO A 35 7.60 -21.72 -20.04
CA PRO A 35 7.13 -21.39 -21.37
C PRO A 35 7.15 -19.86 -21.49
N GLU A 36 7.89 -19.34 -22.46
CA GLU A 36 7.66 -18.00 -22.98
C GLU A 36 6.23 -17.98 -23.51
N ARG A 37 5.27 -17.71 -22.64
CA ARG A 37 3.87 -17.66 -23.01
C ARG A 37 3.13 -16.50 -22.35
N PRO A 38 2.19 -15.94 -23.12
CA PRO A 38 1.60 -14.63 -22.89
C PRO A 38 0.71 -14.66 -21.65
N GLU A 39 0.77 -13.58 -20.89
CA GLU A 39 -0.26 -13.07 -19.98
C GLU A 39 -1.20 -14.16 -19.39
N ARG A 40 -0.63 -15.15 -18.69
CA ARG A 40 -1.42 -16.03 -17.83
C ARG A 40 -1.41 -15.47 -16.42
N THR A 41 -2.62 -15.36 -15.90
CA THR A 41 -3.00 -14.78 -14.63
C THR A 41 -2.24 -15.43 -13.47
N ARG A 42 -1.21 -14.73 -12.98
CA ARG A 42 -0.92 -14.41 -11.58
C ARG A 42 -1.32 -15.46 -10.54
N ASP A 43 -0.38 -16.30 -10.06
CA ASP A 43 0.40 -15.99 -8.84
C ASP A 43 1.34 -17.11 -8.36
N ASP A 44 1.37 -18.30 -8.97
CA ASP A 44 2.29 -19.36 -8.54
C ASP A 44 3.50 -19.52 -9.48
N PRO A 45 4.74 -19.37 -8.98
CA PRO A 45 5.92 -19.72 -9.77
C PRO A 45 5.90 -21.23 -10.05
N PRO A 46 6.34 -21.68 -11.24
CA PRO A 46 6.50 -23.11 -11.51
C PRO A 46 7.55 -23.66 -10.54
N SER A 47 7.10 -24.43 -9.54
CA SER A 47 8.00 -25.15 -8.66
C SER A 47 8.51 -26.38 -9.41
N VAL A 48 9.80 -26.38 -9.75
CA VAL A 48 10.49 -27.60 -10.18
C VAL A 48 10.40 -28.59 -9.03
N ASP A 49 9.82 -29.77 -9.27
CA ASP A 49 9.64 -30.76 -8.23
C ASP A 49 11.03 -31.23 -7.75
N PRO A 50 11.33 -31.15 -6.44
CA PRO A 50 12.61 -31.63 -5.91
C PRO A 50 12.91 -33.10 -6.26
N ASP A 51 11.90 -33.91 -6.55
CA ASP A 51 12.11 -35.30 -6.99
C ASP A 51 12.55 -35.41 -8.46
N GLU A 52 12.14 -34.47 -9.34
CA GLU A 52 12.65 -34.40 -10.72
C GLU A 52 14.14 -34.04 -10.74
N ALA A 53 14.56 -33.07 -9.93
CA ALA A 53 15.97 -32.69 -9.80
C ALA A 53 16.85 -33.86 -9.30
N ARG A 54 16.32 -34.70 -8.41
CA ARG A 54 17.02 -35.91 -7.95
C ARG A 54 17.12 -36.97 -9.05
N GLN A 55 16.05 -37.17 -9.83
CA GLN A 55 16.07 -38.11 -10.95
C GLN A 55 17.10 -37.69 -12.02
N VAL A 56 17.18 -36.41 -12.36
CA VAL A 56 18.17 -35.92 -13.33
C VAL A 56 19.61 -36.16 -12.82
N ARG A 57 19.88 -35.93 -11.54
CA ARG A 57 21.20 -36.24 -10.95
C ARG A 57 21.52 -37.73 -10.97
N ALA A 58 20.54 -38.59 -10.73
CA ALA A 58 20.72 -40.04 -10.80
C ALA A 58 21.03 -40.50 -12.24
N LEU A 59 20.33 -39.94 -13.24
CA LEU A 59 20.59 -40.22 -14.65
C LEU A 59 21.99 -39.76 -15.09
N LEU A 60 22.44 -38.58 -14.63
CA LEU A 60 23.81 -38.11 -14.90
C LEU A 60 24.87 -39.01 -14.26
N ALA A 61 24.61 -39.54 -13.06
CA ALA A 61 25.51 -40.49 -12.40
C ALA A 61 25.60 -41.82 -13.16
N GLN A 62 24.46 -42.33 -13.67
CA GLN A 62 24.43 -43.52 -14.52
C GLN A 62 25.17 -43.30 -15.84
N ALA A 63 24.99 -42.15 -16.49
CA ALA A 63 25.72 -41.80 -17.71
C ALA A 63 27.25 -41.82 -17.49
N ALA A 64 27.72 -41.28 -16.35
CA ALA A 64 29.14 -41.31 -15.99
C ALA A 64 29.68 -42.71 -15.69
N GLU A 65 28.83 -43.65 -15.29
CA GLU A 65 29.19 -45.07 -15.12
C GLU A 65 29.30 -45.77 -16.48
N PHE A 66 28.37 -45.49 -17.40
CA PHE A 66 28.43 -45.98 -18.77
C PHE A 66 29.66 -45.46 -19.54
N GLU A 67 30.04 -44.20 -19.38
CA GLU A 67 31.28 -43.63 -19.95
C GLU A 67 32.50 -44.45 -19.51
N ARG A 68 32.58 -44.80 -18.22
CA ARG A 68 33.68 -45.61 -17.68
C ARG A 68 33.68 -47.02 -18.24
N MET A 69 32.50 -47.63 -18.40
CA MET A 69 32.37 -48.96 -19.01
C MET A 69 32.84 -48.96 -20.46
N LEU A 70 32.39 -47.99 -21.27
CA LEU A 70 32.81 -47.80 -22.66
C LEU A 70 34.32 -47.56 -22.77
N ALA A 71 34.89 -46.72 -21.91
CA ALA A 71 36.33 -46.46 -21.90
C ALA A 71 37.17 -47.69 -21.50
N SER A 72 36.59 -48.63 -20.75
CA SER A 72 37.25 -49.88 -20.33
C SER A 72 37.07 -51.05 -21.30
N ALA A 73 36.26 -50.90 -22.35
CA ALA A 73 35.97 -51.97 -23.30
C ALA A 73 37.22 -52.30 -24.16
N PRO A 74 37.60 -53.58 -24.30
CA PRO A 74 38.73 -53.98 -25.13
C PRO A 74 38.38 -53.84 -26.62
N LEU A 75 38.65 -52.67 -27.19
CA LEU A 75 38.44 -52.33 -28.61
C LEU A 75 39.61 -52.77 -29.53
N GLU A 76 40.36 -53.80 -29.14
CA GLU A 76 41.53 -54.25 -29.90
C GLU A 76 41.11 -55.03 -31.16
N GLY A 77 41.40 -54.45 -32.33
CA GLY A 77 41.30 -55.15 -33.63
C GLY A 77 40.70 -54.32 -34.76
N ASP A 78 39.91 -53.29 -34.46
CA ASP A 78 39.23 -52.48 -35.48
C ASP A 78 39.43 -50.96 -35.25
N PRO A 79 40.19 -50.26 -36.11
CA PRO A 79 40.42 -48.83 -35.99
C PRO A 79 39.15 -47.99 -36.22
N VAL A 80 38.16 -48.50 -36.97
CA VAL A 80 36.90 -47.80 -37.24
C VAL A 80 36.01 -47.80 -36.00
N LEU A 81 35.93 -48.93 -35.29
CA LEU A 81 35.18 -49.03 -34.03
C LEU A 81 35.77 -48.15 -32.94
N ARG A 82 37.11 -48.08 -32.83
CA ARG A 82 37.78 -47.18 -31.89
C ARG A 82 37.43 -45.71 -32.19
N ALA A 83 37.55 -45.28 -33.44
CA ALA A 83 37.24 -43.90 -33.83
C ALA A 83 35.75 -43.55 -33.56
N ARG A 84 34.83 -44.49 -33.78
CA ARG A 84 33.41 -44.30 -33.49
C ARG A 84 33.13 -44.22 -31.97
N ALA A 85 33.80 -45.04 -31.17
CA ALA A 85 33.68 -45.02 -29.72
C ALA A 85 34.23 -43.71 -29.12
N GLU A 86 35.38 -43.23 -29.61
CA GLU A 86 35.96 -41.95 -29.21
C GLU A 86 35.02 -40.78 -29.56
N ALA A 87 34.47 -40.75 -30.78
CA ALA A 87 33.51 -39.72 -31.19
C ALA A 87 32.22 -39.72 -30.34
N LEU A 88 31.74 -40.90 -29.94
CA LEU A 88 30.57 -41.01 -29.05
C LEU A 88 30.88 -40.52 -27.63
N LEU A 89 32.07 -40.83 -27.09
CA LEU A 89 32.50 -40.35 -25.77
C LEU A 89 32.64 -38.82 -25.77
N ASP A 90 33.22 -38.24 -26.82
CA ASP A 90 33.34 -36.79 -26.96
C ASP A 90 31.97 -36.11 -27.01
N GLU A 91 31.02 -36.67 -27.76
CA GLU A 91 29.65 -36.16 -27.83
C GLU A 91 28.91 -36.29 -26.48
N MET A 92 29.06 -37.42 -25.79
CA MET A 92 28.49 -37.60 -24.45
C MET A 92 29.05 -36.60 -23.44
N HIS A 93 30.36 -36.36 -23.46
CA HIS A 93 31.00 -35.35 -22.62
C HIS A 93 30.46 -33.95 -22.90
N ARG A 94 30.33 -33.58 -24.18
CA ARG A 94 29.75 -32.30 -24.59
C ARG A 94 28.32 -32.14 -24.07
N GLN A 95 27.48 -33.14 -24.26
CA GLN A 95 26.09 -33.11 -23.81
C GLN A 95 25.99 -33.03 -22.28
N ARG A 96 26.86 -33.75 -21.56
CA ARG A 96 26.92 -33.69 -20.10
C ARG A 96 27.32 -32.31 -19.60
N GLU A 97 28.29 -31.67 -20.25
CA GLU A 97 28.64 -30.28 -19.94
C GLU A 97 27.46 -29.33 -20.20
N GLU A 98 26.76 -29.49 -21.32
CA GLU A 98 25.58 -28.67 -21.64
C GLU A 98 24.46 -28.85 -20.60
N ILE A 99 24.16 -30.10 -20.20
CA ILE A 99 23.17 -30.38 -19.14
C ILE A 99 23.64 -29.80 -17.80
N SER A 100 24.92 -29.94 -17.46
CA SER A 100 25.47 -29.40 -16.22
C SER A 100 25.37 -27.88 -16.16
N ARG A 101 25.59 -27.18 -17.29
CA ARG A 101 25.41 -25.72 -17.38
C ARG A 101 23.94 -25.36 -17.22
N ALA A 102 23.03 -26.02 -17.94
CA ALA A 102 21.60 -25.79 -17.79
C ALA A 102 21.09 -26.02 -16.35
N LEU A 103 21.63 -27.03 -15.65
CA LEU A 103 21.31 -27.27 -14.24
C LEU A 103 21.86 -26.19 -13.31
N SER A 104 23.02 -25.62 -13.62
CA SER A 104 23.57 -24.48 -12.87
C SER A 104 22.69 -23.24 -13.08
N ASP A 105 22.33 -22.93 -14.32
CA ASP A 105 21.50 -21.76 -14.66
C ASP A 105 20.10 -21.86 -14.02
N THR A 106 19.52 -23.06 -14.00
CA THR A 106 18.23 -23.30 -13.33
C THR A 106 18.32 -23.19 -11.81
N ALA A 107 19.43 -23.62 -11.20
CA ALA A 107 19.66 -23.44 -9.77
C ALA A 107 19.80 -21.95 -9.40
N GLU A 108 20.57 -21.18 -10.18
CA GLU A 108 20.71 -19.74 -9.99
C GLU A 108 19.36 -19.00 -10.15
N ALA A 109 18.57 -19.38 -11.16
CA ALA A 109 17.22 -18.85 -11.35
C ALA A 109 16.29 -19.20 -10.18
N ALA A 110 16.38 -20.42 -9.64
CA ALA A 110 15.58 -20.84 -8.49
C ALA A 110 15.93 -20.05 -7.21
N ASP A 111 17.23 -19.82 -6.97
CA ASP A 111 17.71 -19.00 -5.85
C ASP A 111 17.24 -17.55 -5.98
N GLU A 112 17.27 -17.00 -7.20
CA GLU A 112 16.76 -15.65 -7.47
C GLU A 112 15.24 -15.54 -7.25
N VAL A 113 14.46 -16.53 -7.70
CA VAL A 113 13.02 -16.60 -7.43
C VAL A 113 12.74 -16.69 -5.92
N ALA A 114 13.51 -17.48 -5.18
CA ALA A 114 13.38 -17.58 -3.73
C ALA A 114 13.70 -16.24 -3.03
N ARG A 115 14.73 -15.53 -3.50
CA ARG A 115 15.07 -14.18 -3.01
C ARG A 115 13.93 -13.19 -3.25
N LEU A 116 13.42 -13.11 -4.48
CA LEU A 116 12.32 -12.21 -4.85
C LEU A 116 11.03 -12.54 -4.10
N SER A 117 10.73 -13.83 -3.88
CA SER A 117 9.58 -14.27 -3.08
C SER A 117 9.67 -13.77 -1.64
N ASN A 118 10.84 -13.89 -1.02
CA ASN A 118 11.09 -13.37 0.34
C ASN A 118 10.97 -11.84 0.40
N GLU A 119 11.46 -11.13 -0.60
CA GLU A 119 11.31 -9.67 -0.70
C GLU A 119 9.85 -9.25 -0.85
N ARG A 120 9.08 -9.95 -1.70
CA ARG A 120 7.64 -9.71 -1.88
C ARG A 120 6.86 -9.91 -0.57
N GLU A 121 7.18 -10.95 0.19
CA GLU A 121 6.54 -11.22 1.48
C GLU A 121 6.90 -10.16 2.53
N ARG A 122 8.15 -9.68 2.56
CA ARG A 122 8.55 -8.55 3.44
C ARG A 122 7.79 -7.27 3.09
N ALA A 123 7.70 -6.92 1.81
CA ALA A 123 6.96 -5.76 1.34
C ALA A 123 5.47 -5.86 1.69
N ARG A 124 4.88 -7.05 1.62
CA ARG A 124 3.48 -7.30 2.00
C ARG A 124 3.23 -7.08 3.50
N ARG A 125 4.17 -7.50 4.37
CA ARG A 125 4.06 -7.27 5.82
C ARG A 125 4.20 -5.79 6.15
N GLU A 126 5.10 -5.09 5.47
CA GLU A 126 5.29 -3.66 5.66
C GLU A 126 4.03 -2.88 5.28
N THR A 127 3.41 -3.17 4.13
CA THR A 127 2.18 -2.50 3.70
C THR A 127 1.02 -2.75 4.66
N GLN A 128 0.86 -3.99 5.16
CA GLN A 128 -0.13 -4.31 6.20
C GLN A 128 0.11 -3.49 7.48
N SER A 129 1.35 -3.37 7.94
CA SER A 129 1.68 -2.59 9.14
C SER A 129 1.41 -1.09 8.97
N LEU A 130 1.61 -0.55 7.76
CA LEU A 130 1.31 0.85 7.45
C LEU A 130 -0.20 1.10 7.42
N ASP A 131 -0.99 0.17 6.87
CA ASP A 131 -2.45 0.27 6.87
C ASP A 131 -3.04 0.22 8.29
N GLU A 132 -2.49 -0.62 9.17
CA GLU A 132 -2.88 -0.66 10.59
C GLU A 132 -2.55 0.66 11.30
N ARG A 133 -1.36 1.21 11.09
CA ARG A 133 -0.96 2.52 11.63
C ARG A 133 -1.87 3.63 11.13
N ARG A 134 -2.19 3.63 9.83
CA ARG A 134 -3.10 4.60 9.23
C ARG A 134 -4.48 4.54 9.88
N ARG A 135 -5.06 3.35 10.03
CA ARG A 135 -6.37 3.17 10.70
C ARG A 135 -6.34 3.68 12.14
N SER A 136 -5.26 3.42 12.88
CA SER A 136 -5.10 3.92 14.25
C SER A 136 -5.04 5.45 14.29
N VAL A 137 -4.34 6.10 13.36
CA VAL A 137 -4.31 7.57 13.25
C VAL A 137 -5.67 8.14 12.87
N GLU A 138 -6.35 7.55 11.88
CA GLU A 138 -7.70 7.95 11.47
C GLU A 138 -8.69 7.84 12.64
N GLN A 139 -8.61 6.77 13.43
CA GLN A 139 -9.42 6.60 14.64
C GLN A 139 -9.12 7.70 15.67
N ARG A 140 -7.84 8.01 15.93
CA ARG A 140 -7.46 9.09 16.86
C ARG A 140 -7.93 10.47 16.39
N ILE A 141 -7.89 10.73 15.08
CA ILE A 141 -8.43 11.96 14.50
C ILE A 141 -9.95 12.02 14.68
N ALA A 142 -10.66 10.92 14.43
CA ALA A 142 -12.10 10.84 14.63
C ALA A 142 -12.50 11.05 16.10
N GLU A 143 -11.77 10.45 17.04
CA GLU A 143 -11.96 10.65 18.49
C GLU A 143 -11.68 12.10 18.91
N ALA A 144 -10.61 12.71 18.39
CA ALA A 144 -10.29 14.11 18.63
C ALA A 144 -11.36 15.06 18.06
N ALA A 145 -11.89 14.77 16.86
CA ALA A 145 -12.97 15.52 16.24
C ALA A 145 -14.30 15.35 16.98
N ALA A 146 -14.61 14.15 17.47
CA ALA A 146 -15.80 13.91 18.29
C ALA A 146 -15.76 14.68 19.63
N THR A 147 -14.55 14.95 20.14
CA THR A 147 -14.34 15.72 21.38
C THR A 147 -14.34 17.23 21.14
N SER A 148 -14.29 17.71 19.88
CA SER A 148 -14.15 19.14 19.60
C SER A 148 -15.48 19.92 19.61
N SER A 149 -16.31 19.82 20.66
CA SER A 149 -17.59 20.56 20.81
C SER A 149 -17.41 22.09 20.85
N PHE A 150 -18.07 22.89 20.02
CA PHE A 150 -18.05 24.35 20.17
C PHE A 150 -19.32 24.87 20.88
N VAL A 151 -19.22 25.93 21.68
CA VAL A 151 -20.37 26.51 22.40
C VAL A 151 -20.95 27.65 21.57
N ARG A 152 -22.25 27.60 21.25
CA ARG A 152 -22.97 28.70 20.59
C ARG A 152 -23.59 29.58 21.67
N VAL A 153 -23.49 30.89 21.53
CA VAL A 153 -24.19 31.80 22.46
C VAL A 153 -25.34 32.46 21.69
N SER A 154 -26.54 32.17 22.19
CA SER A 154 -27.87 32.68 21.86
C SER A 154 -28.62 32.10 20.66
N ARG A 155 -29.70 31.37 20.98
CA ARG A 155 -30.97 31.30 20.23
C ARG A 155 -32.06 31.76 21.18
N PHE A 156 -32.45 33.03 21.11
CA PHE A 156 -33.78 33.40 21.54
C PHE A 156 -34.73 32.98 20.42
N ARG A 157 -35.58 31.97 20.68
CA ARG A 157 -36.74 31.71 19.82
C ARG A 157 -37.56 33.00 19.84
N ASP A 158 -37.71 33.60 18.67
CA ASP A 158 -38.53 34.80 18.38
C ASP A 158 -38.00 36.14 18.93
N ASP A 159 -36.69 36.38 18.87
CA ASP A 159 -36.14 37.73 19.05
C ASP A 159 -36.24 38.53 17.73
N PRO A 160 -37.03 39.62 17.66
CA PRO A 160 -37.17 40.42 16.44
C PRO A 160 -35.94 41.26 16.10
N ARG A 161 -34.94 41.33 17.00
CA ARG A 161 -33.72 42.09 16.80
C ARG A 161 -32.86 41.49 15.69
N THR A 162 -32.21 42.37 14.92
CA THR A 162 -31.32 41.99 13.81
C THR A 162 -30.09 41.24 14.35
N PRO A 163 -29.78 40.01 13.88
CA PRO A 163 -28.62 39.28 14.35
C PRO A 163 -27.32 39.86 13.79
N VAL A 164 -26.32 39.99 14.66
CA VAL A 164 -24.92 40.25 14.30
C VAL A 164 -24.11 39.04 14.71
N LEU A 165 -23.53 38.36 13.73
CA LEU A 165 -22.74 37.15 13.94
C LEU A 165 -21.27 37.51 14.17
N LEU A 166 -20.73 37.08 15.29
CA LEU A 166 -19.32 37.14 15.63
C LEU A 166 -18.74 35.72 15.70
N LEU A 167 -17.54 35.52 15.18
CA LEU A 167 -16.80 34.28 15.27
C LEU A 167 -15.54 34.52 16.09
N LEU A 168 -15.27 33.62 17.03
CA LEU A 168 -14.09 33.64 17.87
C LEU A 168 -13.36 32.30 17.75
N SER A 169 -12.20 32.32 17.08
CA SER A 169 -11.35 31.14 16.88
C SER A 169 -9.88 31.51 16.99
N LYS A 170 -9.06 30.63 17.55
CA LYS A 170 -7.64 30.88 17.86
C LYS A 170 -7.37 32.22 18.57
N GLY A 171 -8.28 32.62 19.47
CA GLY A 171 -8.21 33.89 20.18
C GLY A 171 -8.44 35.14 19.33
N ALA A 172 -8.92 35.01 18.09
CA ALA A 172 -9.21 36.12 17.20
C ALA A 172 -10.72 36.25 16.94
N LEU A 173 -11.24 37.46 17.14
CA LEU A 173 -12.63 37.83 16.95
C LEU A 173 -12.83 38.48 15.58
N GLU A 174 -13.84 38.02 14.85
CA GLU A 174 -14.24 38.63 13.58
C GLU A 174 -15.76 38.70 13.45
N ARG A 175 -16.23 39.66 12.65
CA ARG A 175 -17.64 39.72 12.26
C ARG A 175 -17.84 38.87 11.01
N ALA A 176 -18.82 37.99 11.05
CA ALA A 176 -19.18 37.15 9.93
C ALA A 176 -20.44 37.69 9.23
N VAL A 177 -20.51 37.45 7.92
CA VAL A 177 -21.69 37.76 7.11
C VAL A 177 -22.25 36.44 6.61
N PRO A 178 -23.53 36.12 6.86
CA PRO A 178 -24.13 34.93 6.30
C PRO A 178 -24.11 35.04 4.77
N ALA A 179 -23.57 34.03 4.09
CA ALA A 179 -23.57 33.99 2.64
C ALA A 179 -25.01 33.85 2.12
N PRO A 180 -25.44 34.65 1.13
CA PRO A 180 -26.75 34.45 0.52
C PRO A 180 -26.78 33.05 -0.12
N ASN A 181 -27.76 32.23 0.29
CA ASN A 181 -28.05 30.89 -0.21
C ASN A 181 -27.11 29.74 0.20
N GLU A 182 -26.09 29.98 1.04
CA GLU A 182 -25.25 28.89 1.57
C GLU A 182 -25.45 28.74 3.08
N ARG A 183 -25.57 27.49 3.56
CA ARG A 183 -25.46 27.14 4.99
C ARG A 183 -24.03 27.32 5.55
N ARG A 184 -23.18 28.05 4.83
CA ARG A 184 -21.79 28.32 5.19
C ARG A 184 -21.68 29.75 5.68
N ILE A 185 -21.06 29.91 6.84
CA ILE A 185 -20.67 31.21 7.34
C ILE A 185 -19.30 31.52 6.75
N LEU A 186 -19.21 32.64 6.03
CA LEU A 186 -17.93 33.12 5.51
C LEU A 186 -17.37 34.18 6.48
N PRO A 187 -16.05 34.20 6.70
CA PRO A 187 -15.40 35.26 7.45
C PRO A 187 -15.68 36.61 6.76
N GLY A 188 -16.34 37.52 7.47
CA GLY A 188 -16.87 38.78 6.91
C GLY A 188 -15.89 39.95 6.99
N SER A 189 -14.91 39.90 7.89
CA SER A 189 -13.86 40.92 8.03
C SER A 189 -12.54 40.42 7.44
N ARG A 190 -11.82 41.30 6.72
CA ARG A 190 -10.46 41.00 6.23
C ARG A 190 -9.39 41.00 7.33
N THR A 191 -9.72 41.45 8.54
CA THR A 191 -8.77 41.50 9.66
C THR A 191 -9.44 41.02 10.96
N PRO A 192 -9.17 39.78 11.39
CA PRO A 192 -9.51 39.31 12.72
C PRO A 192 -8.83 40.19 13.80
N ARG A 193 -9.49 40.37 14.95
CA ARG A 193 -8.99 41.14 16.09
C ARG A 193 -8.59 40.18 17.20
N GLU A 194 -7.33 40.17 17.57
CA GLU A 194 -6.87 39.32 18.68
C GLU A 194 -7.43 39.78 20.02
N ILE A 195 -7.86 38.82 20.83
CA ILE A 195 -8.40 39.01 22.17
C ILE A 195 -7.40 38.39 23.13
N ARG A 196 -6.67 39.23 23.88
CA ARG A 196 -5.65 38.78 24.86
C ARG A 196 -5.87 39.38 26.26
N SER A 197 -6.66 40.44 26.35
CA SER A 197 -7.02 41.14 27.58
C SER A 197 -8.42 41.74 27.49
N VAL A 198 -8.93 42.25 28.62
CA VAL A 198 -10.23 42.93 28.70
C VAL A 198 -10.26 44.16 27.80
N GLU A 199 -9.16 44.91 27.73
CA GLU A 199 -8.99 46.10 26.89
C GLU A 199 -9.07 45.72 25.41
N SER A 200 -8.31 44.69 24.99
CA SER A 200 -8.38 44.21 23.60
C SER A 200 -9.78 43.70 23.21
N ALA A 201 -10.51 43.09 24.15
CA ALA A 201 -11.88 42.64 23.93
C ALA A 201 -12.84 43.83 23.71
N ARG A 202 -12.69 44.88 24.53
CA ARG A 202 -13.44 46.12 24.39
C ARG A 202 -13.17 46.79 23.05
N ASP A 203 -11.90 46.99 22.72
CA ASP A 203 -11.47 47.64 21.46
C ASP A 203 -11.97 46.86 20.23
N ALA A 204 -11.86 45.53 20.26
CA ALA A 204 -12.38 44.66 19.21
C ALA A 204 -13.90 44.80 19.05
N LEU A 205 -14.65 44.80 20.16
CA LEU A 205 -16.10 45.00 20.13
C LEU A 205 -16.46 46.42 19.69
N ASP A 206 -15.74 47.47 20.08
CA ASP A 206 -16.03 48.85 19.66
C ASP A 206 -15.89 48.97 18.14
N SER A 207 -14.83 48.39 17.59
CA SER A 207 -14.58 48.34 16.15
C SER A 207 -15.61 47.51 15.39
N LEU A 208 -15.96 46.30 15.88
CA LEU A 208 -16.85 45.38 15.14
C LEU A 208 -18.34 45.71 15.27
N LEU A 209 -18.73 46.33 16.39
CA LEU A 209 -20.12 46.66 16.73
C LEU A 209 -20.44 48.15 16.60
N THR A 210 -19.68 48.90 15.81
CA THR A 210 -19.98 50.31 15.54
C THR A 210 -21.39 50.43 14.94
N GLY A 211 -22.26 51.23 15.59
CA GLY A 211 -23.66 51.44 15.19
C GLY A 211 -24.63 50.32 15.59
N VAL A 212 -24.17 49.30 16.34
CA VAL A 212 -25.00 48.20 16.83
C VAL A 212 -25.50 48.53 18.24
N SER A 213 -26.81 48.43 18.47
CA SER A 213 -27.45 48.72 19.76
C SER A 213 -28.16 47.49 20.31
N PRO A 214 -28.10 47.20 21.63
CA PRO A 214 -28.82 46.09 22.26
C PRO A 214 -30.33 46.13 22.08
N ALA A 215 -30.91 47.31 21.85
CA ALA A 215 -32.36 47.48 21.66
C ALA A 215 -32.83 46.97 20.29
N THR A 216 -31.99 47.05 19.26
CA THR A 216 -32.35 46.74 17.87
C THR A 216 -31.60 45.54 17.30
N HIS A 217 -30.51 45.13 17.95
CA HIS A 217 -29.65 44.06 17.51
C HIS A 217 -29.43 43.03 18.62
N ARG A 218 -29.25 41.78 18.20
CA ARG A 218 -28.76 40.71 19.05
C ARG A 218 -27.40 40.25 18.54
N ILE A 219 -26.52 39.84 19.44
CA ILE A 219 -25.21 39.30 19.09
C ILE A 219 -25.26 37.77 19.19
N GLU A 220 -24.90 37.10 18.10
CA GLU A 220 -24.69 35.65 18.09
C GLU A 220 -23.19 35.40 18.02
N VAL A 221 -22.63 34.69 19.01
CA VAL A 221 -21.19 34.40 19.06
C VAL A 221 -20.97 32.91 18.85
N GLY A 222 -20.22 32.55 17.80
CA GLY A 222 -19.67 31.22 17.58
C GLY A 222 -18.28 31.13 18.18
N VAL A 223 -18.08 30.27 19.18
CA VAL A 223 -16.82 30.16 19.94
C VAL A 223 -16.20 28.78 19.74
N TRP A 224 -15.03 28.70 19.13
CA TRP A 224 -14.27 27.47 19.00
C TRP A 224 -13.62 27.08 20.34
N ASN A 225 -13.33 25.78 20.49
CA ASN A 225 -12.74 25.23 21.72
C ASN A 225 -11.44 25.89 22.16
N ASP A 226 -10.64 26.30 21.18
CA ASP A 226 -9.35 26.93 21.42
C ASP A 226 -9.46 28.39 21.89
N SER A 227 -10.69 28.93 22.02
CA SER A 227 -10.92 30.36 22.30
C SER A 227 -11.92 30.62 23.43
N PHE A 228 -12.17 29.63 24.28
CA PHE A 228 -13.15 29.76 25.36
C PHE A 228 -12.70 30.74 26.45
N ALA A 229 -11.39 30.83 26.73
CA ALA A 229 -10.85 31.77 27.71
C ALA A 229 -11.06 33.22 27.26
N GLU A 230 -10.79 33.48 25.98
CA GLU A 230 -10.99 34.76 25.31
C GLU A 230 -12.48 35.12 25.24
N TYR A 231 -13.35 34.13 25.04
CA TYR A 231 -14.79 34.33 25.10
C TYR A 231 -15.23 34.88 26.46
N LYS A 232 -14.64 34.43 27.57
CA LYS A 232 -14.98 34.97 28.90
C LYS A 232 -14.61 36.44 29.06
N LEU A 233 -13.55 36.90 28.40
CA LEU A 233 -13.21 38.32 28.34
C LEU A 233 -14.26 39.09 27.52
N LEU A 234 -14.67 38.52 26.38
CA LEU A 234 -15.69 39.08 25.49
C LEU A 234 -17.07 39.17 26.16
N GLU A 235 -17.47 38.11 26.85
CA GLU A 235 -18.74 37.95 27.55
C GLU A 235 -18.98 39.10 28.52
N ARG A 236 -17.98 39.40 29.35
CA ARG A 236 -18.03 40.54 30.28
C ARG A 236 -18.25 41.86 29.56
N GLN A 237 -17.54 42.10 28.44
CA GLN A 237 -17.67 43.35 27.70
C GLN A 237 -19.01 43.46 26.94
N LEU A 238 -19.63 42.35 26.55
CA LEU A 238 -20.99 42.34 26.00
C LEU A 238 -22.03 42.71 27.07
N ILE A 239 -21.91 42.16 28.28
CA ILE A 239 -22.77 42.52 29.42
C ILE A 239 -22.60 44.01 29.77
N ASP A 240 -21.37 44.50 29.85
CA ASP A 240 -21.06 45.90 30.18
C ASP A 240 -21.71 46.87 29.17
N ARG A 241 -21.97 46.43 27.93
CA ARG A 241 -22.68 47.18 26.89
C ARG A 241 -24.20 47.01 26.90
N GLY A 242 -24.75 46.24 27.82
CA GLY A 242 -26.19 46.02 27.97
C GLY A 242 -26.76 44.93 27.06
N PHE A 243 -25.92 44.03 26.53
CA PHE A 243 -26.42 42.82 25.86
C PHE A 243 -26.67 41.71 26.89
N ASP A 244 -27.82 41.03 26.75
CA ASP A 244 -28.13 39.82 27.52
C ASP A 244 -27.42 38.59 26.96
N LEU A 245 -27.13 37.62 27.83
CA LEU A 245 -26.46 36.37 27.46
C LEU A 245 -27.36 35.16 27.65
N ASN A 246 -27.30 34.24 26.69
CA ASN A 246 -27.96 32.95 26.76
C ASN A 246 -27.08 31.87 26.10
N PRO A 247 -26.17 31.22 26.87
CA PRO A 247 -25.29 30.20 26.32
C PRO A 247 -26.06 28.92 25.99
N LEU A 248 -25.83 28.36 24.79
CA LEU A 248 -26.43 27.11 24.32
C LEU A 248 -25.34 26.13 23.84
N PRO A 249 -25.23 24.94 24.45
CA PRO A 249 -24.30 23.93 23.95
C PRO A 249 -24.75 23.45 22.57
N VAL A 250 -23.82 23.39 21.61
CA VAL A 250 -24.05 22.84 20.25
C VAL A 250 -23.00 21.77 20.00
N ARG A 251 -23.39 20.67 19.33
CA ARG A 251 -22.42 19.63 18.96
C ARG A 251 -21.61 20.10 17.76
N ALA A 252 -20.33 19.77 17.76
CA ALA A 252 -19.49 20.06 16.61
C ALA A 252 -19.90 19.21 15.41
N GLY A 253 -19.92 19.85 14.23
CA GLY A 253 -20.40 19.25 12.98
C GLY A 253 -21.87 19.54 12.67
N ASP A 254 -22.67 19.99 13.64
CA ASP A 254 -24.02 20.48 13.35
C ASP A 254 -23.92 21.81 12.58
N ALA A 255 -24.66 21.92 11.47
CA ALA A 255 -24.69 23.13 10.66
C ALA A 255 -25.19 24.31 11.49
N LEU A 256 -24.50 25.45 11.38
CA LEU A 256 -24.95 26.73 11.90
C LEU A 256 -26.14 27.21 11.06
N GLU A 257 -27.32 26.63 11.30
CA GLU A 257 -28.55 27.12 10.69
C GLU A 257 -28.89 28.49 11.32
N SER A 258 -28.78 29.53 10.49
CA SER A 258 -29.46 30.81 10.68
C SER A 258 -30.95 30.55 10.45
N GLY A 259 -31.71 30.37 11.53
CA GLY A 259 -33.12 30.04 11.44
C GLY A 259 -33.93 31.26 10.99
N ALA A 260 -34.46 31.23 9.77
CA ALA A 260 -35.76 31.83 9.50
C ALA A 260 -36.82 30.89 10.10
N GLY A 261 -37.80 31.45 10.82
CA GLY A 261 -38.79 30.71 11.60
C GLY A 261 -39.31 29.44 10.90
N GLY A 262 -39.07 28.30 11.54
CA GLY A 262 -39.67 27.02 11.21
C GLY A 262 -40.48 26.56 12.42
N VAL A 263 -41.80 26.64 12.27
CA VAL A 263 -42.83 26.13 13.19
C VAL A 263 -42.54 24.66 13.53
N GLN A 264 -42.55 24.32 14.81
CA GLN A 264 -42.80 22.95 15.28
C GLN A 264 -44.27 22.84 15.64
#